data_AF-A0A4S0VF95-F1
#
_entry.id   AF-A0A4S0VF95-F1
#
_cell.length_a   1.000
_cell.length_b   1.000
_cell.length_c   1.000
_cell.angle_alpha   90.00
_cell.angle_beta   90.00
_cell.angle_gamma   90.00
#
_symmetry.space_group_name_H-M   'P 1'
#
loop_
_entity.id
_entity.type
_entity.pdbx_description
1 polymer ?
#
loop_
_entity_poly.entity_id
_entity_poly.type
_entity_poly.pdbx_seq_one_letter_code
_entity_poly.pdbx_strand_id
1 'polypeptide(L)'
;MIKLLAETKGSFQLHDLAHKGQRIQARRPSVVENSHFIQDRIGRGQVRVIAELKPEATDADFVSYRKESEGDDQLAIDAFLAEFGAEAAEQPAGKKKRASRKPKEEGGEGDEGDA
;
A
#
# COMPACT_ATOMS: atom_id res chain seq x y z
N MET A 1 -10.89 12.79 -5.69
CA MET A 1 -10.71 12.87 -4.22
C MET A 1 -9.24 12.65 -3.93
N ILE A 2 -8.63 13.48 -3.08
CA ILE A 2 -7.21 13.37 -2.73
C ILE A 2 -7.00 12.18 -1.79
N LYS A 3 -5.98 11.36 -2.06
CA LYS A 3 -5.55 10.26 -1.20
C LYS A 3 -4.29 10.68 -0.46
N LEU A 4 -4.11 10.17 0.75
CA LEU A 4 -2.97 10.46 1.61
C LEU A 4 -2.31 9.16 2.01
N LEU A 5 -0.97 9.16 2.00
CA LEU A 5 -0.19 8.19 2.75
C LEU A 5 0.00 8.76 4.16
N ALA A 6 -0.51 8.08 5.17
CA ALA A 6 -0.50 8.58 6.53
C ALA A 6 -0.18 7.49 7.55
N GLU A 7 0.47 7.88 8.64
CA GLU A 7 0.77 7.01 9.77
C GLU A 7 0.26 7.62 11.09
N THR A 8 0.02 6.78 12.08
CA THR A 8 -0.29 7.23 13.44
C THR A 8 1.00 7.63 14.16
N LYS A 9 0.96 8.66 15.00
CA LYS A 9 2.13 9.08 15.80
C LYS A 9 2.39 8.22 17.03
N GLY A 10 1.68 7.10 17.20
CA GLY A 10 1.80 6.23 18.36
C GLY A 10 1.27 4.84 18.09
N SER A 11 1.36 3.95 19.08
CA SER A 11 0.98 2.53 18.95
C SER A 11 -0.54 2.30 19.04
N PHE A 12 -1.31 3.11 18.31
CA PHE A 12 -2.76 2.99 18.22
C PHE A 12 -3.19 2.96 16.76
N GLN A 13 -4.34 2.37 16.51
CA GLN A 13 -4.97 2.37 15.20
C GLN A 13 -6.14 3.34 15.19
N LEU A 14 -6.40 3.95 14.06
CA LEU A 14 -7.58 4.77 13.86
C LEU A 14 -8.52 4.05 12.91
N HIS A 15 -9.80 4.03 13.27
CA HIS A 15 -10.84 3.39 12.49
C HIS A 15 -11.99 4.36 12.31
N ASP A 16 -12.31 4.66 11.05
CA ASP A 16 -13.44 5.48 10.67
C ASP A 16 -14.66 4.59 10.46
N LEU A 17 -15.42 4.40 11.54
CA LEU A 17 -16.65 3.59 11.52
C LEU A 17 -17.80 4.28 10.76
N ALA A 18 -17.70 5.58 10.51
CA ALA A 18 -18.79 6.36 9.95
C ALA A 18 -18.67 6.51 8.42
N HIS A 19 -17.44 6.60 7.87
CA HIS A 19 -17.21 6.92 6.46
C HIS A 19 -16.31 5.87 5.79
N LYS A 20 -16.95 4.80 5.28
CA LYS A 20 -16.36 3.71 4.47
C LYS A 20 -15.38 2.75 5.18
N GLY A 21 -15.27 2.77 6.51
CA GLY A 21 -14.45 1.80 7.24
C GLY A 21 -12.94 2.01 7.08
N GLN A 22 -12.50 3.25 6.84
CA GLN A 22 -11.09 3.55 6.62
C GLN A 22 -10.27 3.30 7.88
N ARG A 23 -9.08 2.71 7.73
CA ARG A 23 -8.23 2.34 8.85
C ARG A 23 -6.80 2.79 8.64
N ILE A 24 -6.24 3.46 9.64
CA ILE A 24 -4.80 3.68 9.76
C ILE A 24 -4.25 2.67 10.77
N GLN A 25 -3.30 1.86 10.33
CA GLN A 25 -2.67 0.85 11.15
C GLN A 25 -1.70 1.47 12.18
N ALA A 26 -1.44 0.75 13.27
CA ALA A 26 -0.58 1.22 14.37
C ALA A 26 0.92 1.05 14.12
N ARG A 27 1.32 0.27 13.11
CA ARG A 27 2.72 -0.16 12.87
C ARG A 27 3.14 -0.09 11.40
N ARG A 28 2.39 0.65 10.59
CA ARG A 28 2.73 0.94 9.20
C ARG A 28 1.95 2.15 8.70
N PRO A 29 2.48 2.86 7.70
CA PRO A 29 1.68 3.78 6.92
C PRO A 29 0.49 3.08 6.27
N SER A 30 -0.59 3.84 6.07
CA SER A 30 -1.81 3.37 5.41
C SER A 30 -2.29 4.42 4.41
N VAL A 31 -2.85 3.94 3.29
CA VAL A 31 -3.45 4.82 2.29
C VAL A 31 -4.89 5.12 2.67
N VAL A 32 -5.21 6.41 2.86
CA VAL A 32 -6.54 6.88 3.28
C VAL A 32 -7.05 8.00 2.39
N GLU A 33 -8.37 8.18 2.33
CA GLU A 33 -8.99 9.35 1.73
C GLU A 33 -8.79 10.56 2.65
N ASN A 34 -8.57 11.73 2.08
CA ASN A 34 -8.56 12.99 2.82
C ASN A 34 -9.99 13.39 3.24
N SER A 35 -10.60 12.61 4.13
CA SER A 35 -11.94 12.84 4.68
C SER A 35 -11.89 13.81 5.88
N HIS A 36 -13.05 14.35 6.27
CA HIS A 36 -13.14 15.19 7.49
C HIS A 36 -12.68 14.46 8.75
N PHE A 37 -12.92 13.15 8.85
CA PHE A 37 -12.39 12.35 9.96
C PHE A 37 -10.86 12.40 9.98
N ILE A 38 -10.21 12.16 8.84
CA ILE A 38 -8.74 12.17 8.76
C ILE A 38 -8.19 13.57 9.05
N GLN A 39 -8.84 14.63 8.56
CA GLN A 39 -8.47 16.02 8.84
C GLN A 39 -8.56 16.35 10.33
N ASP A 40 -9.62 15.93 11.03
CA ASP A 40 -9.75 16.11 12.48
C ASP A 40 -8.62 15.38 13.24
N ARG A 41 -8.26 14.16 12.83
CA ARG A 41 -7.16 13.40 13.44
C ARG A 41 -5.79 14.02 13.20
N ILE A 42 -5.58 14.62 12.02
CA ILE A 42 -4.38 15.42 11.72
C ILE A 42 -4.35 16.67 12.61
N GLY A 43 -5.45 17.42 12.72
CA GLY A 43 -5.55 18.61 13.57
C GLY A 43 -5.32 18.34 15.05
N ARG A 44 -5.71 17.15 15.53
CA ARG A 44 -5.41 16.66 16.89
C ARG A 44 -3.97 16.16 17.07
N GLY A 45 -3.17 16.16 16.02
CA GLY A 45 -1.79 15.66 16.03
C GLY A 45 -1.67 14.14 16.17
N GLN A 46 -2.75 13.37 15.96
CA GLN A 46 -2.76 11.90 16.08
C GLN A 46 -2.19 11.22 14.84
N VAL A 47 -2.26 11.90 13.69
CA VAL A 47 -1.84 11.40 12.38
C VAL A 47 -0.72 12.27 11.85
N ARG A 48 0.26 11.64 11.22
CA ARG A 48 1.28 12.30 10.40
C ARG A 48 0.99 11.97 8.94
N VAL A 49 0.91 13.01 8.12
CA VAL A 49 0.85 12.87 6.67
C VAL A 49 2.27 12.70 6.16
N ILE A 50 2.48 11.66 5.36
CA ILE A 50 3.76 11.37 4.71
C ILE A 50 3.77 12.04 3.34
N ALA A 51 2.72 11.82 2.54
CA ALA A 51 2.61 12.38 1.20
C ALA A 51 1.16 12.40 0.70
N GLU A 52 0.91 13.23 -0.32
CA GLU A 52 -0.30 13.17 -1.14
C GLU A 52 -0.14 12.17 -2.29
N LEU A 53 -1.22 11.47 -2.61
CA LEU A 53 -1.24 10.38 -3.57
C LEU A 53 -2.29 10.63 -4.65
N LYS A 54 -2.05 10.01 -5.81
CA LYS A 54 -3.02 9.90 -6.90
C LYS A 54 -4.30 9.19 -6.44
N PRO A 55 -5.47 9.55 -6.98
CA PRO A 55 -6.77 9.03 -6.53
C PRO A 55 -6.93 7.51 -6.67
N GLU A 56 -6.21 6.90 -7.61
CA GLU A 56 -6.19 5.45 -7.86
C GLU A 56 -5.39 4.65 -6.84
N ALA A 57 -4.55 5.30 -6.02
CA ALA A 57 -3.70 4.62 -5.05
C ALA A 57 -4.54 3.91 -3.96
N THR A 58 -4.24 2.64 -3.69
CA THR A 58 -4.91 1.86 -2.65
C THR A 58 -3.96 1.36 -1.56
N ASP A 59 -4.52 1.07 -0.38
CA ASP A 59 -3.73 0.50 0.73
C ASP A 59 -3.22 -0.91 0.40
N ALA A 60 -3.95 -1.66 -0.43
CA ALA A 60 -3.53 -2.99 -0.88
C ALA A 60 -2.29 -2.92 -1.78
N ASP A 61 -2.20 -1.88 -2.62
CA ASP A 61 -1.00 -1.63 -3.42
C ASP A 61 0.17 -1.36 -2.51
N PHE A 62 0.05 -0.43 -1.56
CA PHE A 62 1.12 -0.11 -0.60
C PHE A 62 1.59 -1.34 0.20
N VAL A 63 0.66 -2.19 0.64
CA VAL A 63 1.00 -3.46 1.32
C VAL A 63 1.85 -4.37 0.43
N SER A 64 1.65 -4.34 -0.89
CA SER A 64 2.46 -5.11 -1.84
C SER A 64 3.89 -4.54 -1.93
N TYR A 65 4.06 -3.22 -2.05
CA TYR A 65 5.40 -2.60 -2.00
C TYR A 65 6.13 -2.90 -0.69
N ARG A 66 5.41 -2.90 0.43
CA ARG A 66 5.99 -3.25 1.74
C ARG A 66 6.47 -4.69 1.80
N LYS A 67 5.73 -5.63 1.19
CA LYS A 67 6.14 -7.03 1.09
C LYS A 67 7.36 -7.19 0.19
N GLU A 68 7.39 -6.49 -0.94
CA GLU A 68 8.55 -6.48 -1.86
C GLU A 68 9.80 -5.87 -1.24
N SER A 69 9.62 -4.92 -0.31
CA SER A 69 10.69 -4.26 0.43
C SER A 69 11.09 -5.01 1.72
N GLU A 70 10.64 -6.27 1.89
CA GLU A 70 10.93 -7.10 3.07
C GLU A 70 10.57 -6.45 4.42
N GLY A 71 9.58 -5.55 4.42
CA GLY A 71 9.15 -4.81 5.61
C GLY A 71 9.90 -3.51 5.90
N ASP A 72 10.86 -3.10 5.05
CA ASP A 72 11.47 -1.77 5.11
C ASP A 72 10.45 -0.71 4.67
N ASP A 73 9.95 0.04 5.66
CA ASP A 73 8.92 1.06 5.42
C ASP A 73 9.46 2.22 4.57
N GLN A 74 10.73 2.60 4.70
CA GLN A 74 11.27 3.72 3.94
C GLN A 74 11.43 3.35 2.46
N LEU A 75 11.98 2.16 2.19
CA LEU A 75 12.11 1.65 0.84
C LEU A 75 10.75 1.47 0.16
N ALA A 76 9.75 0.97 0.91
CA ALA A 76 8.39 0.82 0.42
C ALA A 76 7.71 2.17 0.12
N ILE A 77 7.91 3.17 0.98
CA ILE A 77 7.40 4.53 0.75
C ILE A 77 8.03 5.11 -0.51
N ASP A 78 9.35 5.07 -0.65
CA ASP A 78 10.04 5.68 -1.79
C ASP A 78 9.61 5.02 -3.11
N ALA A 79 9.53 3.68 -3.15
CA ALA A 79 9.06 2.94 -4.31
C ALA A 79 7.59 3.25 -4.65
N PHE A 80 6.73 3.36 -3.63
CA PHE A 80 5.32 3.66 -3.81
C PHE A 80 5.09 5.10 -4.30
N LEU A 81 5.82 6.07 -3.74
CA LEU A 81 5.72 7.48 -4.14
C LEU A 81 6.23 7.73 -5.56
N ALA A 82 7.20 6.95 -6.03
CA ALA A 82 7.67 7.04 -7.41
C ALA A 82 6.57 6.71 -8.44
N GLU A 83 5.56 5.90 -8.07
CA GLU A 83 4.47 5.50 -8.94
C GLU A 83 3.17 6.28 -8.67
N PHE A 84 2.81 6.40 -7.39
CA PHE A 84 1.52 6.91 -6.92
C PHE A 84 1.59 8.28 -6.24
N GLY A 85 2.77 8.87 -6.06
CA GLY A 85 2.91 10.21 -5.50
C GLY A 85 2.19 11.26 -6.36
N ALA A 86 1.65 12.31 -5.73
CA ALA A 86 1.01 13.40 -6.46
C ALA A 86 1.96 14.10 -7.46
N GLU A 87 3.26 14.10 -7.17
CA GLU A 87 4.32 14.64 -8.03
C GLU A 87 4.99 13.56 -8.91
N ALA A 88 4.53 12.31 -8.85
CA ALA A 88 5.07 11.26 -9.71
C ALA A 88 4.75 11.60 -11.16
N ALA A 89 5.81 11.80 -11.97
CA ALA A 89 5.70 12.10 -13.39
C ALA A 89 4.62 11.20 -14.02
N GLU A 90 3.73 11.80 -14.83
CA GLU A 90 2.75 11.05 -15.63
C GLU A 90 3.52 10.14 -16.58
N GLN A 91 3.90 8.95 -16.13
CA GLN A 91 4.30 7.90 -17.03
C GLN A 91 3.07 7.59 -17.88
N PRO A 92 3.19 7.60 -19.22
CA PRO A 92 2.04 7.42 -20.10
C PRO A 92 1.32 6.14 -19.70
N ALA A 93 0.04 6.26 -19.36
CA ALA A 93 -0.84 5.19 -18.92
C ALA A 93 -0.82 4.04 -19.94
N GLY A 94 0.10 3.09 -19.74
CA GLY A 94 0.42 2.11 -20.76
C GLY A 94 1.48 1.16 -20.26
N LYS A 95 1.02 -0.02 -19.83
CA LYS A 95 1.76 -1.21 -19.34
C LYS A 95 2.02 -1.11 -17.83
N LYS A 96 1.59 -2.04 -16.97
CA LYS A 96 1.63 -3.50 -17.14
C LYS A 96 0.56 -4.19 -16.26
N LYS A 97 -0.22 -5.08 -16.88
CA LYS A 97 -0.61 -6.35 -16.25
C LYS A 97 0.68 -7.05 -15.80
N ARG A 98 1.08 -6.91 -14.54
CA ARG A 98 2.15 -7.75 -13.98
C ARG A 98 1.51 -9.06 -13.55
N ALA A 99 1.59 -10.00 -14.47
CA ALA A 99 1.10 -11.36 -14.38
C ALA A 99 1.49 -12.03 -13.05
N SER A 100 0.50 -12.68 -12.46
CA SER A 100 0.62 -13.71 -11.46
C SER A 100 1.62 -14.78 -11.92
N ARG A 101 2.89 -14.66 -11.53
CA ARG A 101 3.83 -15.78 -11.55
C ARG A 101 3.68 -16.53 -10.23
N LYS A 102 2.90 -17.61 -10.29
CA LYS A 102 2.96 -18.71 -9.32
C LYS A 102 4.24 -19.49 -9.64
N PRO A 103 5.24 -19.58 -8.75
CA PRO A 103 6.22 -20.65 -8.82
C PRO A 103 5.60 -21.88 -8.13
N LYS A 104 5.57 -23.03 -8.81
CA LYS A 104 5.52 -24.31 -8.10
C LYS A 104 6.62 -25.20 -8.67
N GLU A 105 7.47 -25.59 -7.75
CA GLU A 105 8.75 -26.29 -7.88
C GLU A 105 8.63 -27.66 -8.55
N GLU A 106 9.75 -28.04 -9.15
CA GLU A 106 10.12 -29.39 -9.59
C GLU A 106 10.20 -30.40 -8.44
N GLY A 107 9.84 -31.64 -8.76
CA GLY A 107 10.19 -32.91 -8.13
C GLY A 107 9.51 -33.99 -8.96
N GLY A 108 10.15 -34.94 -9.62
CA GLY A 108 11.43 -35.61 -9.36
C GLY A 108 11.12 -37.08 -9.08
N GLU A 109 11.53 -37.98 -9.99
CA GLU A 109 11.46 -39.48 -9.95
C GLU A 109 10.05 -40.09 -9.92
N GLY A 110 9.70 -41.17 -10.63
CA GLY A 110 10.39 -42.20 -11.42
C GLY A 110 9.36 -43.32 -11.67
N ASP A 111 9.78 -44.40 -12.33
CA ASP A 111 9.10 -45.70 -12.51
C ASP A 111 8.29 -45.95 -13.81
N GLU A 112 9.01 -46.58 -14.76
CA GLU A 112 8.70 -47.85 -15.47
C GLU A 112 7.20 -48.15 -15.73
N GLY A 113 6.72 -48.38 -16.96
CA GLY A 113 7.27 -49.23 -17.99
C GLY A 113 6.85 -50.69 -17.78
N ASP A 114 5.64 -51.08 -18.21
CA ASP A 114 5.40 -52.42 -18.77
C ASP A 114 4.08 -52.46 -19.56
N ALA A 115 4.00 -53.48 -20.41
CA ALA A 115 3.15 -53.66 -21.59
C ALA A 115 1.72 -54.14 -21.30
#